data_AF-A0ABD5RAW5-F1
#
_entry.id   AF-A0ABD5RAW5-F1
#
_cell.length_a   1.000
_cell.length_b   1.000
_cell.length_c   1.000
_cell.angle_alpha   90.00
_cell.angle_beta   90.00
_cell.angle_gamma   90.00
#
_symmetry.space_group_name_H-M   'P 1'
#
loop_
_entity.id
_entity.type
_entity.pdbx_description
1 polymer ?
#
loop_
_entity_poly.entity_id
_entity_poly.type
_entity_poly.pdbx_seq_one_letter_code
_entity_poly.pdbx_strand_id
1 'polypeptide(L)' 'MTSPLVSTTTLAFAAITAVAHAVLAGWVYRDAESREVDATPWVVATLLTGVLGAGGYLLVGRD' A
#
# COMPACT_ATOMS: atom_id res chain seq x y z
N MET A 1 -1.83 -13.86 -29.14
CA MET A 1 -1.15 -14.27 -27.89
C MET A 1 -1.60 -13.34 -26.79
N THR A 2 -2.32 -13.86 -25.81
CA THR A 2 -2.85 -13.08 -24.67
C THR A 2 -1.70 -12.78 -23.72
N SER A 3 -1.25 -11.52 -23.67
CA SER A 3 -0.46 -11.04 -22.53
C SER A 3 -1.33 -11.19 -21.28
N PRO A 4 -0.88 -11.84 -20.20
CA PRO A 4 -1.64 -11.82 -18.96
C PRO A 4 -1.78 -10.34 -18.56
N LEU A 5 -3.00 -9.91 -18.24
CA LEU A 5 -3.36 -8.53 -17.90
C LEU A 5 -2.49 -7.91 -16.79
N VAL A 6 -1.78 -8.74 -16.01
CA VAL A 6 -0.80 -8.40 -14.98
C VAL A 6 0.23 -9.53 -14.87
N SER A 7 1.54 -9.22 -14.76
CA SER A 7 2.59 -10.24 -14.60
C SER A 7 2.69 -10.77 -13.16
N THR A 8 3.26 -11.96 -12.96
CA THR A 8 3.52 -12.52 -11.62
C THR A 8 4.35 -11.59 -10.75
N THR A 9 5.39 -10.96 -11.32
CA THR A 9 6.23 -9.98 -10.62
C THR A 9 5.42 -8.76 -10.18
N THR A 10 4.54 -8.27 -11.05
CA THR A 10 3.66 -7.14 -10.74
C THR A 10 2.67 -7.48 -9.62
N LEU A 11 2.09 -8.68 -9.63
CA LEU A 11 1.22 -9.16 -8.55
C LEU A 11 1.98 -9.31 -7.23
N ALA A 12 3.19 -9.88 -7.27
CA ALA A 12 4.04 -10.03 -6.09
C ALA A 12 4.41 -8.66 -5.48
N PHE A 13 4.81 -7.70 -6.32
CA PHE A 13 5.12 -6.34 -5.87
C PHE A 13 3.90 -5.66 -5.23
N ALA A 14 2.73 -5.75 -5.86
CA ALA A 14 1.49 -5.19 -5.32
C ALA A 14 1.12 -5.84 -3.98
N ALA A 15 1.24 -7.17 -3.87
CA ALA A 15 0.97 -7.90 -2.62
C ALA A 15 1.92 -7.50 -1.49
N ILE A 16 3.24 -7.43 -1.77
CA ILE A 16 4.24 -6.99 -0.78
C ILE A 16 3.95 -5.56 -0.34
N THR A 17 3.62 -4.67 -1.28
CA THR A 17 3.30 -3.27 -0.98
C THR A 17 2.06 -3.16 -0.10
N ALA A 18 1.00 -3.94 -0.39
CA ALA A 18 -0.21 -3.97 0.42
C ALA A 18 0.07 -4.45 1.85
N VAL A 19 0.86 -5.54 2.00
CA VAL A 19 1.26 -6.06 3.31
C VAL A 19 2.09 -5.03 4.08
N ALA A 20 3.06 -4.38 3.44
CA ALA A 20 3.90 -3.37 4.07
C ALA A 20 3.06 -2.19 4.61
N HIS A 21 2.11 -1.68 3.84
CA HIS A 21 1.26 -0.58 4.28
C HIS A 21 0.27 -0.99 5.37
N ALA A 22 -0.23 -2.23 5.37
CA ALA A 22 -1.06 -2.75 6.45
C ALA A 22 -0.27 -2.85 7.77
N VAL A 23 0.98 -3.33 7.72
CA VAL A 23 1.88 -3.38 8.89
C VAL A 23 2.16 -1.98 9.41
N LEU A 24 2.52 -1.05 8.52
CA LEU A 24 2.78 0.35 8.90
C LEU A 24 1.53 1.01 9.50
N ALA A 25 0.35 0.81 8.92
CA ALA A 25 -0.90 1.33 9.46
C ALA A 25 -1.19 0.76 10.87
N GLY A 26 -0.92 -0.52 11.10
CA GLY A 26 -1.03 -1.13 12.41
C GLY A 26 -0.05 -0.53 13.43
N TRP A 27 1.18 -0.22 13.02
CA TRP A 27 2.15 0.47 13.87
C TRP A 27 1.76 1.92 14.17
N VAL A 28 1.32 2.66 13.17
CA VAL A 28 0.81 4.04 13.33
C VAL A 28 -0.36 4.07 14.30
N TYR A 29 -1.29 3.12 14.19
CA TYR A 29 -2.40 3.00 15.11
C TYR A 29 -1.93 2.77 16.55
N ARG A 30 -1.00 1.83 16.76
CA ARG A 30 -0.46 1.54 18.10
C ARG A 30 0.32 2.70 18.69
N ASP A 31 1.11 3.42 17.89
CA ASP A 31 1.83 4.62 18.34
C ASP A 31 0.84 5.71 18.76
N ALA A 32 -0.17 5.98 17.93
CA ALA A 32 -1.20 6.98 18.23
C ALA A 32 -2.03 6.60 19.47
N GLU A 33 -2.39 5.32 19.64
CA GLU A 33 -3.05 4.82 20.84
C GLU A 33 -2.19 5.03 22.09
N SER A 34 -0.88 4.73 22.02
CA SER A 34 0.05 4.95 23.13
C SER A 34 0.23 6.44 23.51
N ARG A 35 -0.13 7.34 22.60
CA ARG A 35 -0.01 8.80 22.75
C ARG A 35 -1.37 9.47 22.95
N GLU A 36 -2.45 8.70 23.04
CA GLU A 36 -3.84 9.18 23.17
C GLU A 36 -4.24 10.17 22.06
N VAL A 37 -3.72 9.98 20.85
CA VAL A 37 -3.99 10.84 19.68
C VAL A 37 -4.88 10.11 18.67
N ASP A 38 -5.70 10.85 17.93
CA ASP A 38 -6.48 10.27 16.84
C ASP A 38 -5.56 9.70 15.73
N ALA A 39 -5.61 8.38 15.57
CA ALA A 39 -4.83 7.63 14.59
C ALA A 39 -5.42 7.69 13.18
N THR A 40 -6.72 7.99 13.06
CA THR A 40 -7.51 7.86 11.82
C THR A 40 -6.87 8.56 10.62
N PRO A 41 -6.48 9.86 10.68
CA PRO A 41 -5.89 10.53 9.52
C PRO A 41 -4.57 9.90 9.09
N TRP A 42 -3.76 9.42 10.03
CA TRP A 42 -2.44 8.84 9.76
C TRP A 42 -2.54 7.43 9.18
N VAL A 43 -3.48 6.63 9.67
CA VAL A 43 -3.80 5.30 9.11
C VAL A 43 -4.30 5.44 7.68
N VAL A 44 -5.24 6.36 7.43
CA VAL A 44 -5.77 6.62 6.08
C VAL A 44 -4.67 7.10 5.14
N ALA A 45 -3.84 8.05 5.57
CA ALA A 45 -2.71 8.53 4.76
C ALA A 45 -1.76 7.39 4.38
N THR A 46 -1.41 6.52 5.35
CA THR A 46 -0.53 5.37 5.14
C THR A 46 -1.12 4.39 4.12
N LEU A 47 -2.41 4.07 4.23
CA LEU A 47 -3.05 3.18 3.27
C LEU A 47 -3.14 3.80 1.87
N LEU A 48 -3.46 5.09 1.77
CA LEU A 48 -3.56 5.80 0.49
C LEU A 48 -2.23 5.88 -0.23
N THR A 49 -1.11 6.13 0.46
CA THR A 49 0.21 6.13 -0.18
C THR A 49 0.57 4.78 -0.78
N GLY A 50 0.14 3.68 -0.14
CA GLY A 50 0.32 2.34 -0.69
C GLY A 50 -0.47 2.10 -1.97
N VAL A 51 -1.72 2.57 -2.02
CA VAL A 51 -2.57 2.49 -3.21
C VAL A 51 -1.99 3.33 -4.35
N LEU A 52 -1.57 4.57 -4.06
CA LEU A 52 -1.00 5.46 -5.07
C LEU A 52 0.35 4.95 -5.61
N GLY A 53 1.22 4.42 -4.74
CA GLY A 53 2.49 3.83 -5.16
C GLY A 53 2.31 2.59 -6.04
N ALA A 54 1.39 1.70 -5.66
CA ALA A 54 1.05 0.53 -6.48
C ALA A 54 0.40 0.94 -7.82
N GLY A 55 -0.55 1.88 -7.80
CA GLY A 55 -1.20 2.41 -9.00
C GLY A 55 -0.22 3.06 -9.97
N GLY A 56 0.69 3.91 -9.46
CA GLY A 56 1.73 4.55 -10.27
C GLY A 56 2.67 3.54 -10.93
N TYR A 57 3.09 2.50 -10.21
CA TYR A 57 3.91 1.42 -10.78
C TYR A 57 3.17 0.67 -11.90
N LEU A 58 1.89 0.38 -11.70
CA LEU A 58 1.04 -0.29 -12.69
C LEU A 58 0.76 0.55 -13.95
N LEU A 59 0.81 1.88 -13.81
CA LEU A 59 0.66 2.83 -14.91
C LEU A 59 1.96 2.95 -15.71
N VAL A 60 3.10 3.16 -15.04
CA VAL A 60 4.42 3.29 -15.71
C VAL A 60 4.84 1.99 -16.39
N GLY A 61 4.55 0.83 -15.80
CA GLY A 61 4.88 -0.46 -16.42
C GLY A 61 4.02 -0.86 -17.62
N ARG A 62 3.10 0.00 -18.09
CA ARG A 62 2.27 -0.21 -19.29
C ARG A 62 2.81 0.44 -20.56
N ASP A 63 3.85 1.28 -20.44
CA ASP A 63 4.50 2.00 -21.54
C ASP A 63 5.77 1.26 -22.01
#